data_AF-A0A941WK80-F1
#
_entry.id   AF-A0A941WK80-F1
#
_cell.length_a   1.000
_cell.length_b   1.000
_cell.length_c   1.000
_cell.angle_alpha   90.00
_cell.angle_beta   90.00
_cell.angle_gamma   90.00
#
_symmetry.space_group_name_H-M   'P 1'
#
loop_
_entity.id
_entity.type
_entity.pdbx_description
1 polymer ?
#
loop_
_entity_poly.entity_id
_entity_poly.type
_entity_poly.pdbx_seq_one_letter_code
_entity_poly.pdbx_strand_id
1 'polypeptide(L)'
;MRRLLFLLLICSLAVPGVMAQKEKVKNQPYADLKWFHLGFHVGLHAQDLLLTNTGVTTDGETWFAEIPTYSPGFSVGVIGDMYLNPYFNLRFIPTVHFGDKKFVFREQVTGE
;
A
#
# COMPACT_ATOMS: atom_id res chain seq x y z
N MET A 1 8.36 51.08 -13.93
CA MET A 1 7.27 51.57 -13.04
C MET A 1 5.93 51.70 -13.76
N ARG A 2 5.78 52.59 -14.75
CA ARG A 2 4.48 52.88 -15.41
C ARG A 2 3.87 51.71 -16.21
N ARG A 3 4.70 50.87 -16.86
CA ARG A 3 4.25 49.63 -17.54
C ARG A 3 3.82 48.52 -16.57
N LEU A 4 4.47 48.47 -15.39
CA LEU A 4 4.14 47.53 -14.32
C LEU A 4 2.79 47.88 -13.69
N LEU A 5 2.54 49.17 -13.46
CA LEU A 5 1.25 49.70 -13.02
C LEU A 5 0.12 49.40 -14.01
N PHE A 6 0.38 49.51 -15.31
CA PHE A 6 -0.59 49.15 -16.35
C PHE A 6 -0.90 47.63 -16.36
N LEU A 7 0.10 46.77 -16.18
CA LEU A 7 -0.09 45.32 -16.10
C LEU A 7 -0.89 44.92 -14.86
N LEU A 8 -0.60 45.52 -13.69
CA LEU A 8 -1.37 45.30 -12.46
C LEU A 8 -2.82 45.75 -12.61
N LEU A 9 -3.06 46.89 -13.27
CA LEU A 9 -4.41 47.39 -13.55
C LEU A 9 -5.18 46.41 -14.45
N ILE A 10 -4.59 45.95 -15.55
CA ILE A 10 -5.20 44.95 -16.46
C ILE A 10 -5.52 43.65 -15.72
N CYS A 11 -4.63 43.18 -14.83
CA CYS A 11 -4.84 41.97 -14.05
C CYS A 11 -6.00 42.13 -13.06
N SER A 12 -6.18 43.33 -12.47
CA SER A 12 -7.28 43.63 -11.55
C SER A 12 -8.65 43.72 -12.23
N LEU A 13 -8.70 44.17 -13.48
CA LEU A 13 -9.93 44.24 -14.29
C LEU A 13 -10.40 42.87 -14.84
N ALA A 14 -9.54 41.84 -14.82
CA ALA A 14 -9.88 40.49 -15.28
C ALA A 14 -10.59 39.61 -14.22
N VAL A 15 -10.89 40.16 -13.04
CA VAL A 15 -11.40 39.40 -11.86
C VAL A 15 -12.94 39.26 -11.75
N PRO A 16 -13.83 40.06 -12.39
CA PRO A 16 -15.26 39.92 -12.13
C PRO A 16 -15.83 38.69 -12.86
N GLY A 17 -16.01 37.59 -12.14
CA GLY A 17 -16.62 36.36 -12.67
C GLY A 17 -16.03 35.05 -12.18
N VAL A 18 -15.00 35.09 -11.33
CA VAL A 18 -14.40 33.87 -10.77
C VAL A 18 -15.35 33.27 -9.72
N MET A 19 -16.31 32.47 -10.15
CA MET A 19 -17.18 31.62 -9.32
C MET A 19 -16.41 30.46 -8.62
N ALA A 20 -15.11 30.63 -8.38
CA ALA A 20 -14.30 29.65 -7.67
C ALA A 20 -14.53 29.65 -6.15
N GLN A 21 -15.15 30.71 -5.61
CA GLN A 21 -15.42 30.82 -4.17
C GLN A 21 -16.76 30.20 -3.75
N LYS A 22 -17.61 29.77 -4.69
CA LYS A 22 -18.89 29.14 -4.35
C LYS A 22 -18.64 27.70 -3.94
N GLU A 23 -18.71 27.44 -2.63
CA GLU A 23 -18.61 26.08 -2.10
C GLU A 23 -19.70 25.21 -2.74
N LYS A 24 -19.25 24.22 -3.53
CA LYS A 24 -20.15 23.22 -4.11
C LYS A 24 -20.46 22.19 -3.04
N VAL A 25 -21.71 21.72 -3.04
CA VAL A 25 -22.11 20.56 -2.22
C VAL A 25 -21.19 19.39 -2.55
N LYS A 26 -20.44 18.93 -1.55
CA LYS A 26 -19.54 17.80 -1.70
C LYS A 26 -20.37 16.53 -1.87
N ASN A 27 -19.91 15.60 -2.70
CA ASN A 27 -20.51 14.28 -2.74
C ASN A 27 -20.22 13.55 -1.41
N GLN A 28 -21.26 13.19 -0.67
CA GLN A 28 -21.20 12.53 0.65
C GLN A 28 -20.34 13.28 1.71
N PRO A 29 -20.75 14.49 2.13
CA PRO A 29 -19.97 15.33 3.05
C PRO A 29 -19.79 14.72 4.45
N TYR A 30 -20.65 13.77 4.82
CA TYR A 30 -20.65 13.11 6.13
C TYR A 30 -20.25 11.63 6.05
N ALA A 31 -19.69 11.18 4.91
CA ALA A 31 -19.22 9.80 4.78
C ALA A 31 -18.24 9.45 5.89
N ASP A 32 -17.24 10.32 6.11
CA ASP A 32 -16.13 10.10 7.05
C ASP A 32 -16.51 10.29 8.52
N LEU A 33 -17.68 10.89 8.81
CA LEU A 33 -18.16 11.14 10.17
C LEU A 33 -18.91 9.94 10.80
N LYS A 34 -19.10 8.86 10.03
CA LYS A 34 -19.68 7.63 10.56
C LYS A 34 -18.71 7.00 11.55
N TRP A 35 -19.22 6.50 12.67
CA TRP A 35 -18.39 5.87 13.70
C TRP A 35 -17.66 4.62 13.20
N PHE A 36 -18.28 3.87 12.27
CA PHE A 36 -17.70 2.67 11.69
C PHE A 36 -17.77 2.69 10.16
N HIS A 37 -16.66 2.33 9.52
CA HIS A 37 -16.58 2.07 8.09
C HIS A 37 -16.08 0.66 7.85
N LEU A 38 -16.90 -0.14 7.18
CA LEU A 38 -16.54 -1.50 6.81
C LEU A 38 -16.27 -1.55 5.31
N GLY A 39 -15.17 -2.20 4.93
CA GLY A 39 -14.77 -2.39 3.55
C GLY A 39 -14.05 -3.71 3.35
N PHE A 40 -13.62 -3.97 2.13
CA PHE A 40 -12.74 -5.08 1.79
C PHE A 40 -11.66 -4.58 0.84
N HIS A 41 -10.52 -5.25 0.83
CA HIS A 41 -9.44 -4.97 -0.10
C HIS A 41 -8.95 -6.26 -0.74
N VAL A 42 -8.49 -6.12 -1.99
CA VAL A 42 -7.82 -7.17 -2.75
C VAL A 42 -6.55 -6.55 -3.30
N GLY A 43 -5.42 -7.18 -3.06
CA GLY A 43 -4.12 -6.70 -3.50
C GLY A 43 -3.22 -7.83 -3.96
N LEU A 44 -2.16 -7.49 -4.69
CA LEU A 44 -1.09 -8.43 -5.01
C LEU A 44 0.03 -8.25 -3.98
N HIS A 45 0.67 -9.34 -3.60
CA HIS A 45 1.84 -9.30 -2.74
C HIS A 45 2.90 -10.26 -3.24
N ALA A 46 4.13 -9.93 -2.92
CA ALA A 46 5.32 -10.61 -3.36
C ALA A 46 6.16 -10.75 -2.08
N GLN A 47 6.22 -11.97 -1.52
CA GLN A 47 7.00 -12.21 -0.30
C GLN A 47 8.32 -12.86 -0.67
N ASP A 48 9.42 -12.38 -0.10
CA ASP A 48 10.73 -13.04 -0.15
C ASP A 48 11.05 -13.72 1.19
N LEU A 49 11.88 -14.76 1.17
CA LEU A 49 12.37 -15.42 2.38
C LEU A 49 13.85 -15.79 2.18
N LEU A 50 14.70 -15.24 3.04
CA LEU A 50 16.11 -15.59 3.08
C LEU A 50 16.34 -16.71 4.10
N LEU A 51 16.90 -17.83 3.66
CA LEU A 51 17.30 -18.92 4.54
C LEU A 51 18.78 -18.82 4.84
N THR A 52 19.14 -18.85 6.13
CA THR A 52 20.53 -18.98 6.57
C THR A 52 20.76 -20.42 7.02
N ASN A 53 21.48 -21.18 6.22
CA ASN A 53 21.76 -22.58 6.51
C ASN A 53 23.08 -22.71 7.27
N THR A 54 23.08 -23.44 8.38
CA THR A 54 24.31 -23.86 9.08
C THR A 54 24.89 -25.18 8.53
N GLY A 55 24.22 -25.78 7.53
CA GLY A 55 24.52 -27.10 7.00
C GLY A 55 24.06 -28.21 7.95
N VAL A 56 23.25 -29.16 7.46
CA VAL A 56 22.98 -30.40 8.20
C VAL A 56 23.80 -31.51 7.55
N THR A 57 24.58 -32.22 8.35
CA THR A 57 25.42 -33.33 7.87
C THR A 57 24.77 -34.64 8.27
N THR A 58 24.31 -35.38 7.27
CA THR A 58 23.78 -36.75 7.43
C THR A 58 24.59 -37.64 6.50
N ASP A 59 25.13 -38.75 7.02
CA ASP A 59 25.85 -39.77 6.24
C ASP A 59 27.04 -39.25 5.38
N GLY A 60 27.66 -38.12 5.79
CA GLY A 60 28.82 -37.53 5.10
C GLY A 60 28.47 -36.49 4.03
N GLU A 61 27.18 -36.27 3.76
CA GLU A 61 26.67 -35.28 2.80
C GLU A 61 26.10 -34.07 3.55
N THR A 62 26.41 -32.87 3.07
CA THR A 62 25.89 -31.61 3.63
C THR A 62 24.75 -31.09 2.76
N TRP A 63 23.57 -30.93 3.36
CA TRP A 63 22.38 -30.44 2.66
C TRP A 63 22.10 -28.97 2.98
N PHE A 64 21.70 -28.21 1.96
CA PHE A 64 21.32 -26.80 2.05
C PHE A 64 19.89 -26.59 1.54
N ALA A 65 19.09 -25.80 2.26
CA ALA A 65 17.77 -25.39 1.78
C ALA A 65 17.87 -24.12 0.93
N GLU A 66 17.33 -24.17 -0.28
CA GLU A 66 17.26 -23.04 -1.21
C GLU A 66 15.80 -22.78 -1.62
N ILE A 67 15.49 -21.52 -1.93
CA ILE A 67 14.21 -21.11 -2.53
C ILE A 67 14.50 -20.70 -3.97
N PRO A 68 14.31 -21.59 -4.96
CA PRO A 68 14.77 -21.36 -6.34
C PRO A 68 13.82 -20.50 -7.16
N THR A 69 12.58 -20.27 -6.71
CA THR A 69 11.55 -19.61 -7.52
C THR A 69 10.72 -18.65 -6.69
N TYR A 70 10.50 -17.48 -7.27
CA TYR A 70 9.62 -16.47 -6.72
C TYR A 70 8.19 -16.64 -7.25
N SER A 71 7.22 -16.75 -6.35
CA SER A 71 5.81 -16.85 -6.70
C SER A 71 5.04 -15.66 -6.14
N PRO A 72 4.48 -14.77 -6.99
CA PRO A 72 3.63 -13.69 -6.53
C PRO A 72 2.29 -14.24 -6.03
N GLY A 73 1.86 -13.75 -4.88
CA GLY A 73 0.59 -14.08 -4.25
C GLY A 73 -0.43 -12.95 -4.35
N PHE A 74 -1.63 -13.20 -3.85
CA PHE A 74 -2.66 -12.19 -3.68
C PHE A 74 -3.19 -12.18 -2.24
N SER A 75 -3.62 -11.01 -1.79
CA SER A 75 -4.11 -10.76 -0.44
C SER A 75 -5.57 -10.38 -0.54
N VAL A 76 -6.39 -10.93 0.33
CA VAL A 76 -7.79 -10.52 0.49
C VAL A 76 -8.01 -10.21 1.95
N GLY A 77 -8.56 -9.04 2.25
CA GLY A 77 -8.82 -8.64 3.62
C GLY A 77 -10.07 -7.81 3.78
N VAL A 78 -10.50 -7.69 5.02
CA VAL A 78 -11.59 -6.80 5.44
C VAL A 78 -10.96 -5.56 6.06
N ILE A 79 -11.58 -4.40 5.89
CA ILE A 79 -11.19 -3.14 6.53
C ILE A 79 -12.28 -2.81 7.54
N GLY A 80 -11.90 -2.63 8.80
CA GLY A 80 -12.72 -2.01 9.82
C GLY A 80 -12.08 -0.70 10.25
N ASP A 81 -12.70 0.41 9.89
CA ASP A 81 -12.30 1.76 10.31
C ASP A 81 -13.21 2.24 11.42
N MET A 82 -12.65 2.82 12.48
CA MET A 82 -13.39 3.39 13.59
C MET A 82 -12.99 4.85 13.80
N TYR A 83 -13.89 5.74 13.37
CA TYR A 83 -13.72 7.18 13.51
C TYR A 83 -13.97 7.58 14.96
N LEU A 84 -12.90 8.00 15.65
CA LEU A 84 -12.95 8.44 17.05
C LEU A 84 -13.07 9.96 17.15
N ASN A 85 -12.22 10.70 16.43
CA ASN A 85 -12.28 12.15 16.36
C ASN A 85 -11.67 12.67 15.04
N PRO A 86 -11.81 13.97 14.70
CA PRO A 86 -11.29 14.53 13.44
C PRO A 86 -9.78 14.39 13.22
N TYR A 87 -9.01 14.10 14.27
CA TYR A 87 -7.55 13.99 14.25
C TYR A 87 -7.05 12.55 14.47
N PHE A 88 -7.93 11.62 14.82
CA PHE A 88 -7.57 10.27 15.22
C PHE A 88 -8.60 9.25 14.73
N ASN A 89 -8.11 8.28 13.95
CA ASN A 89 -8.89 7.21 13.36
C ASN A 89 -8.19 5.87 13.60
N LEU A 90 -8.92 4.87 14.06
CA LEU A 90 -8.37 3.54 14.33
C LEU A 90 -8.80 2.58 13.23
N ARG A 91 -7.83 2.06 12.47
CA ARG A 91 -8.08 1.12 11.38
C ARG A 91 -7.54 -0.27 11.70
N PHE A 92 -8.41 -1.26 11.59
CA PHE A 92 -8.09 -2.68 11.71
C PHE A 92 -8.26 -3.37 10.36
N ILE A 93 -7.25 -4.14 9.91
CA ILE A 93 -7.24 -4.75 8.57
C ILE A 93 -6.86 -6.24 8.66
N PRO A 94 -7.78 -7.12 9.07
CA PRO A 94 -7.54 -8.56 9.02
C PRO A 94 -7.42 -8.99 7.54
N THR A 95 -6.28 -9.57 7.19
CA THR A 95 -5.93 -9.93 5.81
C THR A 95 -5.43 -11.36 5.75
N VAL A 96 -5.92 -12.12 4.77
CA VAL A 96 -5.41 -13.45 4.41
C VAL A 96 -4.52 -13.30 3.17
N HIS A 97 -3.30 -13.81 3.27
CA HIS A 97 -2.33 -13.81 2.19
C HIS A 97 -2.30 -15.20 1.54
N PHE A 98 -2.66 -15.27 0.27
CA PHE A 98 -2.57 -16.47 -0.55
C PHE A 98 -1.30 -16.41 -1.39
N GLY A 99 -0.39 -17.37 -1.21
CA GLY A 99 0.83 -17.50 -1.98
C GLY A 99 1.54 -18.79 -1.61
N ASP A 100 2.36 -19.30 -2.51
CA ASP A 100 3.21 -20.47 -2.28
C ASP A 100 4.69 -20.10 -2.27
N LYS A 101 5.47 -20.86 -1.50
CA LYS A 101 6.93 -20.81 -1.51
C LYS A 101 7.44 -22.23 -1.69
N LYS A 102 8.19 -22.46 -2.77
CA LYS A 102 8.78 -23.76 -3.05
C LYS A 102 10.16 -23.83 -2.42
N PHE A 103 10.37 -24.83 -1.59
CA PHE A 103 11.65 -25.14 -0.97
C PHE A 103 12.26 -26.35 -1.66
N VAL A 104 13.56 -26.26 -1.96
CA VAL A 104 14.33 -27.38 -2.50
C VAL A 104 15.56 -27.55 -1.63
N PHE A 105 15.86 -28.80 -1.26
CA PHE A 105 17.12 -29.13 -0.61
C PHE A 105 18.11 -29.53 -1.69
N ARG A 106 19.31 -28.97 -1.63
CA ARG A 106 20.41 -29.29 -2.55
C ARG A 106 21.63 -29.73 -1.76
N GLU A 107 22.33 -30.71 -2.30
CA GLU A 107 23.57 -31.21 -1.72
C GLU A 107 24.74 -30.27 -2.00
N GLN A 108 25.69 -30.14 -1.07
CA GLN A 108 26.86 -29.25 -1.20
C GLN A 108 27.78 -29.62 -2.37
N VAL A 109 27.96 -30.92 -2.62
CA VAL A 109 29.01 -31.43 -3.52
C VAL A 109 28.49 -31.61 -4.94
N THR A 110 27.29 -32.17 -5.10
CA THR A 110 26.71 -32.44 -6.43
C THR A 110 25.79 -31.32 -6.92
N GLY A 111 25.19 -30.53 -6.01
CA GLY A 111 24.24 -29.48 -6.37
C GLY A 111 22.89 -29.98 -6.89
N GLU A 112 22.67 -31.30 -6.86
CA GLU A 112 21.37 -31.94 -7.10
C GLU A 112 20.46 -31.86 -5.87
#